data_AF-A0A3N0EBH8-F1
#
_entry.id   AF-A0A3N0EBH8-F1
#
_cell.length_a   1.000
_cell.length_b   1.000
_cell.length_c   1.000
_cell.angle_alpha   90.00
_cell.angle_beta   90.00
_cell.angle_gamma   90.00
#
_symmetry.space_group_name_H-M   'P 1'
#
loop_
_entity.id
_entity.type
_entity.pdbx_description
1 polymer ?
#
loop_
_entity_poly.entity_id
_entity_poly.type
_entity_poly.pdbx_seq_one_letter_code
_entity_poly.pdbx_strand_id
1 'polypeptide(L)' 'MNAEHDANAAGQPEDAGAAIAERTLEEARRRLAALDDLPTADHVAVFDELHRELSGVLERLDQDGGAGGETGGS' A
#
# COMPACT_ATOMS: atom_id res chain seq x y z
N MET A 1 0.37 -35.47 -20.33
CA MET A 1 0.01 -34.12 -20.81
C MET A 1 -1.00 -33.61 -19.79
N ASN A 2 -0.51 -32.98 -18.72
CA ASN A 2 -1.33 -32.49 -17.62
C ASN A 2 -1.11 -30.98 -17.59
N ALA A 3 -1.86 -30.24 -18.41
CA ALA A 3 -1.67 -28.83 -18.69
C ALA A 3 -2.67 -27.94 -17.93
N GLU A 4 -3.00 -28.31 -16.69
CA GLU A 4 -4.12 -27.67 -15.96
C GLU A 4 -3.76 -27.21 -14.54
N HIS A 5 -2.46 -27.11 -14.21
CA HIS A 5 -2.03 -26.49 -12.94
C HIS A 5 -1.54 -25.02 -13.09
N ASP A 6 -1.38 -24.52 -14.32
CA ASP A 6 -0.82 -23.19 -14.60
C ASP A 6 -1.84 -22.03 -14.54
N ALA A 7 -3.13 -22.29 -14.35
CA ALA A 7 -4.17 -21.25 -14.42
C ALA A 7 -4.62 -20.69 -13.05
N ASN A 8 -4.14 -21.24 -11.92
CA ASN A 8 -4.53 -20.81 -10.58
C ASN A 8 -3.38 -20.13 -9.81
N ALA A 9 -2.56 -19.36 -10.53
CA ALA A 9 -1.56 -18.45 -9.98
C ALA A 9 -1.88 -16.99 -10.33
N ALA A 10 -3.15 -16.69 -10.61
CA ALA A 10 -3.62 -15.33 -10.82
C ALA A 10 -3.93 -14.66 -9.46
N GLY A 11 -2.89 -14.08 -8.85
CA GLY A 11 -3.00 -13.07 -7.80
C GLY A 11 -3.25 -13.61 -6.40
N GLN A 12 -2.17 -13.93 -5.68
CA GLN A 12 -2.28 -14.06 -4.23
C GLN A 12 -2.73 -12.72 -3.63
N PRO A 13 -3.59 -12.71 -2.60
CA PRO A 13 -4.04 -11.48 -1.93
C PRO A 13 -2.86 -10.65 -1.38
N GLU A 14 -1.75 -11.32 -1.07
CA GLU A 14 -0.48 -10.72 -0.65
C GLU A 14 0.12 -9.79 -1.73
N ASP A 15 -0.01 -10.14 -3.01
CA ASP A 15 0.48 -9.31 -4.13
C ASP A 15 -0.37 -8.05 -4.35
N ALA A 16 -1.67 -8.12 -4.03
CA ALA A 16 -2.58 -6.98 -4.16
C ALA A 16 -2.28 -5.88 -3.14
N GLY A 17 -1.98 -6.25 -1.89
CA GLY A 17 -1.54 -5.31 -0.86
C GLY A 17 -0.20 -4.65 -1.21
N ALA A 18 0.77 -5.45 -1.68
CA ALA A 18 2.07 -4.95 -2.12
C ALA A 18 1.96 -3.95 -3.28
N ALA A 19 1.10 -4.22 -4.27
CA ALA A 19 0.88 -3.31 -5.40
C ALA A 19 0.25 -1.97 -4.99
N ILE A 20 -0.67 -1.98 -4.02
CA ILE A 20 -1.27 -0.76 -3.46
C ILE A 20 -0.22 0.04 -2.70
N ALA A 21 0.58 -0.61 -1.87
CA ALA A 21 1.65 0.03 -1.10
C ALA A 21 2.68 0.71 -2.00
N GLU A 22 3.15 0.01 -3.04
CA GLU A 22 4.16 0.52 -3.98
C GLU A 22 3.63 1.76 -4.73
N ARG A 23 2.38 1.70 -5.21
CA ARG A 23 1.76 2.83 -5.90
C ARG A 23 1.63 4.05 -5.00
N THR A 24 1.16 3.89 -3.77
CA THR A 24 1.05 5.00 -2.82
C THR A 24 2.42 5.60 -2.51
N LEU A 25 3.46 4.77 -2.36
CA LEU A 25 4.81 5.24 -2.12
C LEU A 25 5.36 6.06 -3.29
N GLU A 26 5.10 5.63 -4.53
CA GLU A 26 5.52 6.38 -5.73
C GLU A 26 4.81 7.72 -5.84
N GLU A 27 3.49 7.77 -5.57
CA GLU A 27 2.74 9.03 -5.54
C GLU A 27 3.24 9.96 -4.42
N ALA A 28 3.54 9.43 -3.24
CA ALA A 28 4.11 10.19 -2.13
C ALA A 28 5.47 10.80 -2.49
N ARG A 29 6.36 10.02 -3.10
CA ARG A 29 7.67 10.51 -3.58
C ARG A 29 7.51 11.62 -4.61
N ARG A 30 6.54 11.51 -5.53
CA ARG A 30 6.26 12.56 -6.52
C ARG A 30 5.81 13.86 -5.86
N ARG A 31 4.95 13.78 -4.84
CA ARG A 31 4.49 14.96 -4.08
C ARG A 31 5.62 15.60 -3.29
N LEU A 32 6.49 14.79 -2.68
CA LEU A 32 7.70 15.29 -1.99
C LEU A 32 8.68 15.97 -2.95
N ALA A 33 8.85 15.46 -4.17
CA ALA A 33 9.69 16.10 -5.17
C ALA A 33 9.16 17.46 -5.63
N ALA A 34 7.83 17.63 -5.64
CA ALA A 34 7.19 18.91 -5.96
C ALA A 34 7.23 19.92 -4.80
N LEU A 35 7.63 19.49 -3.60
CA LEU A 35 7.67 20.32 -2.40
C LEU A 35 8.72 21.44 -2.52
N ASP A 36 9.83 21.17 -3.19
CA ASP A 36 10.91 22.14 -3.42
C ASP A 36 10.45 23.37 -4.22
N ASP A 37 9.40 23.23 -5.02
CA ASP A 37 8.79 24.30 -5.81
C ASP A 37 7.67 25.05 -5.06
N LEU A 38 7.28 24.58 -3.88
CA LEU A 38 6.21 25.18 -3.06
C LEU A 38 6.76 26.13 -1.99
N PRO A 39 5.99 27.16 -1.59
CA PRO A 39 6.32 27.96 -0.42
C PRO A 39 6.48 27.09 0.83
N THR A 40 7.47 27.38 1.67
CA THR A 40 7.73 26.62 2.92
C THR A 40 6.52 26.59 3.86
N ALA A 41 5.65 27.61 3.80
CA ALA A 41 4.41 27.64 4.58
C ALA A 41 3.45 26.49 4.22
N ASP A 42 3.50 26.00 2.98
CA ASP A 42 2.64 24.94 2.48
C ASP A 42 3.24 23.54 2.72
N HIS A 43 4.53 23.46 3.07
CA HIS A 43 5.22 22.18 3.27
C HIS A 43 4.57 21.35 4.39
N VAL A 44 4.18 22.00 5.48
CA VAL A 44 3.53 21.33 6.63
C VAL A 44 2.23 20.67 6.23
N ALA A 45 1.39 21.36 5.44
CA ALA A 45 0.12 20.82 4.97
C ALA A 45 0.31 19.58 4.09
N VAL A 46 1.31 19.61 3.20
CA VAL A 46 1.66 18.45 2.36
C VAL A 46 2.18 17.28 3.19
N PHE A 47 3.02 17.54 4.20
CA PHE A 47 3.50 16.49 5.11
C PHE A 47 2.36 15.85 5.92
N ASP A 48 1.42 16.65 6.44
CA ASP A 48 0.27 16.15 7.19
C ASP A 48 -0.63 15.27 6.30
N GLU A 49 -0.88 15.69 5.07
CA GLU A 49 -1.67 14.92 4.11
C GLU A 49 -0.99 13.58 3.76
N LEU A 50 0.31 13.62 3.44
CA LEU A 50 1.10 12.42 3.17
C LEU A 50 1.12 11.46 4.35
N HIS A 51 1.31 11.97 5.57
CA HIS A 51 1.31 11.16 6.78
C HIS A 51 -0.05 10.46 6.99
N ARG A 52 -1.15 11.18 6.78
CA ARG A 52 -2.50 10.63 6.89
C ARG A 52 -2.76 9.54 5.84
N GLU A 53 -2.35 9.77 4.59
CA GLU A 53 -2.52 8.80 3.51
C GLU A 53 -1.72 7.52 3.75
N LEU A 54 -0.44 7.65 4.10
CA LEU A 54 0.43 6.50 4.38
C LEU A 54 -0.05 5.72 5.61
N SER A 55 -0.47 6.41 6.68
CA SER A 55 -1.03 5.75 7.86
C SER A 55 -2.28 4.95 7.52
N GLY A 56 -3.18 5.48 6.69
CA GLY A 56 -4.38 4.78 6.25
C GLY A 56 -4.09 3.55 5.39
N VAL A 57 -3.08 3.62 4.52
CA VAL A 57 -2.64 2.46 3.74
C VAL A 57 -2.03 1.39 4.63
N LEU A 58 -1.18 1.77 5.59
CA LEU A 58 -0.60 0.82 6.55
C LEU A 58 -1.67 0.13 7.40
N GLU A 59 -2.67 0.88 7.89
CA GLU A 59 -3.79 0.30 8.66
C GLU A 59 -4.58 -0.71 7.82
N ARG A 60 -4.82 -0.41 6.53
CA ARG A 60 -5.48 -1.33 5.62
C ARG A 60 -4.66 -2.59 5.34
N LEU A 61 -3.36 -2.46 5.16
CA LEU A 61 -2.46 -3.60 4.96
C LEU A 61 -2.37 -4.50 6.20
N ASP A 62 -2.40 -3.91 7.39
CA ASP A 62 -2.46 -4.64 8.66
C ASP A 62 -3.77 -5.44 8.78
N GLN A 63 -4.90 -4.84 8.38
CA GLN A 63 -6.21 -5.50 8.35
C GLN A 63 -6.29 -6.63 7.31
N ASP A 64 -5.74 -6.41 6.11
CA ASP A 64 -5.70 -7.41 5.03
C ASP A 64 -4.76 -8.59 5.39
N GLY A 65 -3.70 -8.33 6.15
CA GLY A 65 -2.80 -9.38 6.67
C GLY A 65 -3.35 -10.13 7.89
N GLY A 66 -4.21 -9.50 8.70
CA GLY A 66 -4.81 -10.08 9.91
C GLY A 66 -5.95 -11.07 9.63
N ALA A 67 -6.70 -10.90 8.54
CA ALA A 67 -7.87 -11.73 8.23
C ALA A 67 -7.55 -13.20 7.83
N GLY A 68 -6.27 -13.56 7.71
CA GLY A 68 -5.80 -14.93 7.44
C GLY A 68 -5.20 -15.67 8.65
N GLY A 69 -5.09 -15.03 9.82
CA GLY A 69 -4.33 -15.54 10.98
C GLY A 69 -5.14 -16.18 12.11
N GLU A 70 -6.46 -16.03 12.13
CA GLU A 70 -7.30 -16.43 13.27
C GLU A 70 -8.44 -17.39 12.88
N THR A 71 -8.13 -18.45 12.14
CA THR A 71 -8.99 -19.65 12.06
C THR A 71 -8.13 -20.92 12.18
N GLY A 72 -7.67 -21.26 13.38
CA GLY A 72 -7.10 -22.59 13.63
C GLY A 72 -6.30 -22.72 14.93
N GLY A 73 -6.91 -23.32 15.97
CA GLY A 73 -6.23 -23.79 17.19
C GLY A 73 -7.07 -23.50 18.44
N SER A 74 -8.19 -24.20 18.61
CA SER A 74 -8.36 -25.40 19.47
C SER A 74 -8.81 -25.07 20.88
#